data_AF-A0A935RWE5-F1
#
_entry.id   AF-A0A935RWE5-F1
#
_cell.length_a   1.000
_cell.length_b   1.000
_cell.length_c   1.000
_cell.angle_alpha   90.00
_cell.angle_beta   90.00
_cell.angle_gamma   90.00
#
_symmetry.space_group_name_H-M   'P 1'
#
loop_
_entity.id
_entity.type
_entity.pdbx_description
1 polymer ?
#
loop_
_entity_poly.entity_id
_entity_poly.type
_entity_poly.pdbx_seq_one_letter_code
_entity_poly.pdbx_strand_id
1 'polypeptide(L)'
;MGGKIMLISTIKQLLLFHTDGHGLKYILRHTGMSKNTDKSFLLKFAVLQCFVDDLLKLDDPLLEGRFQGGNPSYSDDRHEVLLERMPYFMAELKKKGVTRHLLWEEY
;
A
#
# COMPACT_ATOMS: atom_id res chain seq x y z
N MET A 1 6.46 12.40 0.46
CA MET A 1 5.01 12.68 0.35
C MET A 1 4.32 11.91 1.46
N GLY A 2 3.84 12.58 2.51
CA GLY A 2 3.07 11.93 3.57
C GLY A 2 1.78 11.39 2.97
N GLY A 3 1.58 10.07 3.02
CA GLY A 3 0.38 9.44 2.50
C GLY A 3 -0.85 10.00 3.21
N LYS A 4 -1.78 10.58 2.46
CA LYS A 4 -3.08 10.99 3.01
C LYS A 4 -3.72 9.74 3.62
N ILE A 5 -3.90 9.74 4.93
CA ILE A 5 -4.57 8.66 5.65
C ILE A 5 -5.99 8.60 5.09
N MET A 6 -6.32 7.46 4.48
CA MET A 6 -7.66 7.20 3.97
C MET A 6 -8.57 6.97 5.16
N LEU A 7 -9.73 7.63 5.20
CA LEU A 7 -10.69 7.36 6.26
C LEU A 7 -11.27 5.96 6.07
N ILE A 8 -11.30 5.19 7.17
CA ILE A 8 -11.86 3.85 7.20
C ILE A 8 -13.32 3.79 6.70
N SER A 9 -14.07 4.87 6.97
CA SER A 9 -15.45 5.06 6.51
C SER A 9 -15.56 5.05 4.98
N THR A 10 -14.60 5.65 4.27
CA THR A 10 -14.57 5.69 2.81
C THR A 10 -14.28 4.31 2.20
N ILE A 11 -13.45 3.50 2.87
CA ILE A 11 -13.16 2.12 2.46
C ILE A 11 -14.39 1.24 2.64
N LYS A 12 -15.09 1.34 3.77
CA LYS A 12 -16.34 0.62 4.03
C LYS A 12 -17.43 0.99 3.02
N GLN A 13 -17.56 2.26 2.66
CA GLN A 13 -18.49 2.70 1.62
C GLN A 13 -18.18 2.13 0.24
N LEU A 14 -16.91 2.05 -0.15
CA LEU A 14 -16.52 1.41 -1.41
C LEU A 14 -16.90 -0.07 -1.44
N LEU A 15 -16.66 -0.78 -0.33
CA LEU A 15 -17.00 -2.20 -0.21
C LEU A 15 -18.52 -2.43 -0.34
N LEU A 16 -19.33 -1.62 0.35
CA LEU A 16 -20.79 -1.66 0.27
C LEU A 16 -21.29 -1.38 -1.16
N PHE A 17 -20.80 -0.32 -1.80
CA PHE A 17 -21.26 -0.03 -3.16
C PHE A 17 -20.84 -1.09 -4.18
N HIS A 18 -19.69 -1.73 -3.95
CA HIS A 18 -19.25 -2.84 -4.79
C HIS A 18 -20.11 -4.09 -4.60
N THR A 19 -20.52 -4.43 -3.36
CA THR A 19 -21.46 -5.54 -3.12
C THR A 19 -22.84 -5.29 -3.69
N ASP A 20 -23.31 -4.05 -3.63
CA ASP A 20 -24.60 -3.63 -4.18
C ASP A 20 -24.58 -3.56 -5.73
N GLY A 21 -23.44 -3.82 -6.37
CA GLY A 21 -23.31 -3.87 -7.83
C GLY A 21 -23.24 -2.51 -8.50
N HIS A 22 -22.93 -1.43 -7.76
CA HIS A 22 -22.78 -0.10 -8.35
C HIS A 22 -21.54 0.00 -9.24
N GLY A 23 -21.69 0.68 -10.37
CA GLY A 23 -20.57 0.91 -11.29
C GLY A 23 -19.51 1.87 -10.72
N LEU A 24 -18.27 1.71 -11.17
CA LEU A 24 -17.10 2.49 -10.70
C LEU A 24 -17.31 4.01 -10.68
N LYS A 25 -18.02 4.58 -11.67
CA LYS A 25 -18.32 6.03 -11.71
C LYS A 25 -19.21 6.49 -10.55
N TYR A 26 -20.14 5.64 -10.11
CA TYR A 26 -21.00 5.91 -8.98
C TYR A 26 -20.19 5.93 -7.69
N ILE A 27 -19.37 4.88 -7.49
CA ILE A 27 -18.49 4.75 -6.32
C ILE A 27 -17.60 5.98 -6.17
N LEU A 28 -16.84 6.34 -7.21
CA LEU A 28 -15.94 7.49 -7.20
C LEU A 28 -16.65 8.82 -6.85
N ARG A 29 -17.88 9.01 -7.33
CA ARG A 29 -18.68 10.22 -7.06
C ARG A 29 -19.10 10.30 -5.59
N HIS A 30 -19.41 9.16 -4.98
CA HIS A 30 -19.90 9.08 -3.60
C HIS A 30 -18.79 8.95 -2.56
N THR A 31 -17.66 8.33 -2.90
CA THR A 31 -16.50 8.18 -2.00
C THR A 31 -15.49 9.32 -2.15
N GLY A 32 -15.53 10.08 -3.26
CA GLY A 32 -14.56 11.15 -3.55
C GLY A 32 -13.14 10.65 -3.83
N MET A 33 -12.99 9.35 -4.09
CA MET A 33 -11.69 8.71 -4.33
C MET A 33 -11.19 8.93 -5.75
N SER A 34 -9.88 8.73 -5.94
CA SER A 34 -9.31 8.68 -7.28
C SER A 34 -9.56 7.31 -7.90
N LYS A 35 -9.71 7.27 -9.24
CA LYS A 35 -9.88 6.01 -9.99
C LYS A 35 -8.75 4.99 -9.72
N ASN A 36 -7.54 5.46 -9.46
CA ASN A 36 -6.39 4.61 -9.19
C ASN A 36 -6.48 3.99 -7.79
N THR A 37 -6.93 4.78 -6.81
CA THR A 37 -7.19 4.32 -5.45
C THR A 37 -8.24 3.21 -5.46
N ASP A 38 -9.41 3.43 -6.04
CA ASP A 38 -10.48 2.41 -6.13
C ASP A 38 -9.99 1.12 -6.76
N LYS A 39 -9.28 1.22 -7.90
CA LYS A 39 -8.71 0.03 -8.56
C LYS A 39 -7.72 -0.71 -7.67
N SER A 40 -6.80 0.00 -7.01
CA SER A 40 -5.84 -0.63 -6.09
C SER A 40 -6.53 -1.32 -4.91
N PHE A 41 -7.62 -0.74 -4.40
CA PHE A 41 -8.42 -1.32 -3.32
C PHE A 41 -9.19 -2.56 -3.77
N LEU A 42 -9.81 -2.51 -4.95
CA LEU A 42 -10.49 -3.67 -5.54
C LEU A 42 -9.52 -4.81 -5.86
N LEU A 43 -8.31 -4.49 -6.33
CA LEU A 43 -7.25 -5.49 -6.53
C LEU A 43 -6.80 -6.11 -5.20
N LYS A 44 -6.55 -5.31 -4.16
CA LYS A 44 -6.24 -5.82 -2.82
C LYS A 44 -7.36 -6.71 -2.28
N PHE A 45 -8.61 -6.30 -2.47
CA PHE A 45 -9.78 -7.10 -2.10
C PHE A 45 -9.83 -8.44 -2.85
N ALA A 46 -9.62 -8.43 -4.17
CA ALA A 46 -9.57 -9.64 -4.98
C ALA A 46 -8.45 -10.60 -4.56
N VAL A 47 -7.29 -10.07 -4.15
CA VAL A 47 -6.17 -10.85 -3.61
C VAL A 47 -6.49 -11.43 -2.23
N LEU A 48 -7.18 -10.67 -1.38
CA LEU A 48 -7.52 -11.10 -0.02
C LEU A 48 -8.57 -12.23 0.04
N GLN A 49 -9.31 -12.51 -1.05
CA GLN A 49 -10.31 -13.59 -1.16
C GLN A 49 -11.28 -13.65 0.05
N CYS A 50 -11.55 -12.51 0.68
CA CYS A 50 -12.42 -12.42 1.85
C CYS A 50 -13.82 -11.99 1.42
N PHE A 51 -14.85 -12.51 2.10
CA PHE A 51 -16.21 -12.03 1.91
C PHE A 51 -16.35 -10.61 2.45
N VAL A 52 -17.06 -9.74 1.71
CA VAL A 52 -17.25 -8.34 2.10
C VAL A 52 -17.95 -8.21 3.45
N ASP A 53 -18.89 -9.11 3.76
CA ASP A 53 -19.60 -9.15 5.03
C ASP A 53 -18.66 -9.37 6.22
N ASP A 54 -17.59 -10.15 6.03
CA ASP A 54 -16.59 -10.39 7.07
C ASP A 54 -15.65 -9.19 7.24
N LEU A 55 -15.38 -8.44 6.16
CA LEU A 55 -14.67 -7.17 6.19
C LEU A 55 -15.46 -6.05 6.85
N LEU A 56 -16.78 -6.02 6.69
CA LEU A 56 -17.64 -5.02 7.32
C LEU A 56 -17.81 -5.27 8.82
N LYS A 57 -17.68 -6.52 9.27
CA LYS A 57 -17.68 -6.91 10.70
C LYS A 57 -16.34 -6.68 11.40
N LEU A 58 -15.26 -6.45 10.64
CA LEU A 58 -13.95 -6.18 11.22
C LEU A 58 -13.91 -4.78 11.84
N ASP A 59 -13.23 -4.72 12.99
CA ASP A 59 -12.96 -3.48 13.71
C ASP A 59 -12.08 -2.55 12.87
N ASP A 60 -12.31 -1.23 13.00
CA ASP A 60 -11.65 -0.20 12.18
C ASP A 60 -10.11 -0.35 12.15
N PRO A 61 -9.40 -0.59 13.27
CA PRO A 61 -7.94 -0.77 13.26
C PRO A 61 -7.47 -2.00 12.47
N LEU A 62 -8.25 -3.09 12.49
CA LEU A 62 -7.90 -4.32 11.76
C LEU A 62 -8.12 -4.15 10.26
N LEU A 63 -9.19 -3.45 9.89
CA LEU A 63 -9.48 -3.10 8.51
C LEU A 63 -8.42 -2.16 7.94
N GLU A 64 -7.97 -1.20 8.74
CA GLU A 64 -6.82 -0.34 8.43
C GLU A 64 -5.54 -1.16 8.23
N GLY A 65 -5.21 -2.09 9.13
CA GLY A 65 -4.03 -2.96 8.98
C GLY A 65 -4.05 -3.79 7.69
N ARG A 66 -5.22 -4.30 7.29
CA ARG A 66 -5.39 -5.12 6.07
C ARG A 66 -5.20 -4.33 4.77
N PHE A 67 -5.65 -3.08 4.72
CA PHE A 67 -5.62 -2.28 3.49
C PHE A 67 -4.52 -1.22 3.44
N GLN A 68 -4.20 -0.62 4.58
CA GLN A 68 -3.23 0.45 4.77
C GLN A 68 -1.88 -0.04 5.29
N GLY A 69 -1.73 -1.33 5.62
CA GLY A 69 -0.48 -1.91 6.12
C GLY A 69 0.75 -1.76 5.21
N GLY A 70 0.59 -1.14 4.04
CA GLY A 70 1.64 -1.02 3.02
C GLY A 70 2.01 -2.40 2.46
N ASN A 71 2.78 -2.40 1.38
CA ASN A 71 3.73 -3.49 1.23
C ASN A 71 4.86 -3.09 2.18
N PRO A 72 5.15 -3.83 3.26
CA PRO A 72 6.36 -3.54 4.04
C PRO A 72 7.50 -3.49 3.03
N SER A 73 8.33 -2.44 3.06
CA SER A 73 9.50 -2.40 2.17
C SER A 73 10.39 -3.65 2.35
N TYR A 74 10.21 -4.34 3.49
CA TYR A 74 10.82 -5.59 3.89
C TYR A 74 10.27 -6.85 3.21
N SER A 75 9.13 -6.77 2.53
CA SER A 75 8.51 -7.89 1.80
C SER A 75 8.95 -7.95 0.33
N ASP A 76 9.81 -7.02 -0.11
CA ASP A 76 10.42 -7.01 -1.43
C ASP A 76 11.77 -7.75 -1.34
N ASP A 77 12.06 -8.68 -2.25
CA ASP A 77 13.34 -9.43 -2.31
C ASP A 77 14.56 -8.49 -2.34
N ARG A 78 14.35 -7.30 -2.89
CA ARG A 78 15.29 -6.17 -2.86
C ARG A 78 15.77 -5.83 -1.45
N HIS A 79 14.90 -5.95 -0.45
CA HIS A 79 15.26 -5.65 0.93
C HIS A 79 16.36 -6.57 1.47
N GLU A 80 16.29 -7.86 1.19
CA GLU A 80 17.29 -8.83 1.64
C GLU A 80 18.64 -8.54 0.98
N VAL A 81 18.65 -8.31 -0.34
CA VAL A 81 19.85 -7.92 -1.10
C VAL A 81 20.47 -6.63 -0.57
N LEU A 82 19.63 -5.65 -0.23
CA LEU A 82 20.09 -4.40 0.37
C LEU A 82 20.76 -4.66 1.72
N LEU A 83 20.12 -5.45 2.60
CA LEU A 83 20.66 -5.81 3.92
C LEU A 83 22.01 -6.51 3.83
N GLU A 84 22.16 -7.45 2.91
CA GLU A 84 23.44 -8.15 2.66
C GLU A 84 24.54 -7.17 2.23
N ARG A 85 24.20 -6.17 1.40
CA ARG A 85 25.15 -5.17 0.90
C ARG A 85 25.31 -3.95 1.82
N MET A 86 24.52 -3.81 2.88
CA MET A 86 24.60 -2.67 3.81
C MET A 86 26.00 -2.42 4.39
N PRO A 87 26.78 -3.44 4.81
CA PRO A 87 28.14 -3.22 5.29
C PRO A 87 29.07 -2.61 4.22
N TYR A 88 28.90 -3.02 2.96
CA TYR A 88 29.65 -2.48 1.82
C TYR A 88 29.29 -1.00 1.58
N PHE A 89 27.99 -0.68 1.51
CA PHE A 89 27.55 0.70 1.32
C PHE A 89 27.99 1.62 2.46
N MET A 90 27.98 1.14 3.71
CA MET A 90 28.48 1.89 4.87
C MET A 90 29.99 2.13 4.83
N ALA A 91 30.76 1.18 4.28
CA ALA A 91 32.20 1.37 4.10
C ALA A 91 32.51 2.37 2.97
N GLU A 92 31.77 2.28 1.86
CA GLU A 92 31.99 3.12 0.68
C GLU A 92 31.58 4.58 0.94
N LEU A 93 30.50 4.81 1.69
CA LEU A 93 30.08 6.16 2.12
C LEU A 93 31.10 6.91 2.99
N LYS A 94 32.08 6.21 3.58
CA LYS A 94 33.17 6.85 4.34
C LYS A 94 34.27 7.40 3.43
N LYS A 95 34.32 7.02 2.15
CA LYS A 95 35.32 7.50 1.19
C LYS A 95 34.92 8.87 0.65
N LYS A 96 35.93 9.73 0.43
CA LYS A 96 35.71 11.05 -0.17
C LYS A 96 35.25 10.89 -1.63
N GLY A 97 34.18 11.58 -1.99
CA GLY A 97 33.62 11.59 -3.35
C GLY A 97 32.53 10.55 -3.61
N VAL A 98 32.30 9.62 -2.68
CA VAL A 98 31.18 8.67 -2.78
C VAL A 98 29.89 9.34 -2.32
N THR A 99 28.83 9.22 -3.11
CA THR A 99 27.51 9.75 -2.76
C THR A 99 26.49 8.62 -2.65
N ARG A 100 25.43 8.84 -1.86
CA ARG A 100 24.31 7.90 -1.76
C ARG A 100 23.64 7.63 -3.11
N HIS A 101 23.70 8.58 -4.04
CA HIS A 101 23.14 8.40 -5.38
C HIS A 101 23.96 7.40 -6.20
N LEU A 102 25.30 7.50 -6.15
CA LEU A 102 26.20 6.58 -6.84
C LEU A 102 26.03 5.13 -6.35
N LEU A 103 25.93 4.93 -5.03
CA LEU A 103 25.68 3.59 -4.47
C LEU A 103 24.28 3.05 -4.77
N TRP A 104 23.31 3.94 -5.02
CA TRP A 104 21.98 3.55 -5.46
C TRP A 104 21.96 3.15 -6.94
N GLU A 105 22.82 3.72 -7.77
CA GLU A 105 22.99 3.28 -9.17
C GLU A 105 23.70 1.91 -9.28
N GLU A 106 24.53 1.56 -8.31
CA GLU A 106 25.19 0.23 -8.20
C GLU A 106 24.26 -0.86 -7.64
N TYR A 107 23.16 -0.46 -7.03
CA TYR A 107 22.17 -1.33 -6.40
C TYR A 107 21.03 -1.67 -7.37
#